data_AF-A0A857M6J7-F1
#
_entry.id   AF-A0A857M6J7-F1
#
_cell.length_a   1.000
_cell.length_b   1.000
_cell.length_c   1.000
_cell.angle_alpha   90.00
_cell.angle_beta   90.00
_cell.angle_gamma   90.00
#
_symmetry.space_group_name_H-M   'P 1'
#
loop_
_entity.id
_entity.type
_entity.pdbx_description
1 polymer ?
#
loop_
_entity_poly.entity_id
_entity_poly.type
_entity_poly.pdbx_seq_one_letter_code
_entity_poly.pdbx_strand_id
1 'polypeptide(L)'
;MKSAKDRMDIISAYREVGSYRGAAELCGTTHKTVKRVVDRFEAGDDSRPERVERSRNYDAVTDLVDERIKRSHGKITAKRLLPVARTAGYDGSDRNFRRLVAQLKAQWRRNNHRGRRPAVWAPGDYLVIDWATVGGLHVFCAVLAFSRWRFVAFATNETATTTLMFIAQAFEQIGGVPKRVLADRMGCLKGGVVANVVIPTPQYVRFAAHYGFAPDFCHASDPESKGIVENLCGYAQSDLAVPMWTEAKVAAGRDDVVLDVHQTNIAAREWCVEVNSRQHSETLAIPNERLNAERDVLGQLPSLRMQVGPPPATRKVDRLSCIRYASARYSVPTRLIGTTVTLVQDAGRLLIIESGSAEVVAEHELAAPGEASVLDEHYGGPRPVPGRGPRPKTAVEKQFCALGEPAEQFLIGAAAIGNTRLNSELNTLLALGAAYSDTQLLQALTRAVAFKRFRAADVRSILATGAAAPTPRPPGDALIMDLPSAPTRSLDAYKHTPATESEASS
;
A
#
# COMPACT_ATOMS: atom_id res chain seq x y z
N MET A 1 12.23 49.10 35.22
CA MET A 1 12.06 50.53 34.92
C MET A 1 10.99 51.03 35.88
N LYS A 2 11.26 52.06 36.70
CA LYS A 2 10.33 52.49 37.77
C LYS A 2 9.10 53.20 37.19
N SER A 3 7.93 52.97 37.79
CA SER A 3 6.66 53.55 37.35
C SER A 3 6.61 55.07 37.63
N ALA A 4 5.62 55.78 37.07
CA ALA A 4 5.42 57.20 37.39
C ALA A 4 5.13 57.43 38.89
N LYS A 5 4.36 56.51 39.49
CA LYS A 5 4.06 56.50 40.93
C LYS A 5 5.34 56.32 41.76
N ASP A 6 6.16 55.33 41.40
CA ASP A 6 7.42 55.04 42.11
C ASP A 6 8.39 56.25 42.06
N ARG A 7 8.32 57.07 41.01
CA ARG A 7 9.15 58.28 40.89
C ARG A 7 8.66 59.39 41.82
N MET A 8 7.35 59.61 41.89
CA MET A 8 6.76 60.55 42.84
C MET A 8 7.01 60.13 44.29
N ASP A 9 6.89 58.84 44.59
CA ASP A 9 7.17 58.30 45.93
C ASP A 9 8.64 58.54 46.32
N ILE A 10 9.59 58.38 45.38
CA ILE A 10 11.01 58.69 45.60
C ILE A 10 11.26 60.18 45.84
N ILE A 11 10.59 61.06 45.10
CA ILE A 11 10.74 62.51 45.24
C ILE A 11 10.15 62.96 46.59
N SER A 12 9.00 62.42 46.97
CA SER A 12 8.36 62.69 48.25
C SER A 12 9.23 62.22 49.41
N ALA A 13 9.75 60.97 49.35
CA ALA A 13 10.64 60.44 50.37
C ALA A 13 11.96 61.22 50.48
N TYR A 14 12.49 61.76 49.37
CA TYR A 14 13.66 62.63 49.41
C TYR A 14 13.36 63.98 50.08
N ARG A 15 12.21 64.59 49.80
CA ARG A 15 11.79 65.85 50.44
C ARG A 15 11.58 65.70 51.94
N GLU A 16 11.13 64.54 52.39
CA GLU A 16 10.87 64.26 53.80
C GLU A 16 12.15 63.94 54.58
N VAL A 17 13.07 63.15 54.01
CA VAL A 17 14.28 62.70 54.72
C VAL A 17 15.51 63.58 54.45
N GLY A 18 15.49 64.40 53.39
CA GLY A 18 16.56 65.35 53.05
C GLY A 18 17.89 64.72 52.59
N SER A 19 17.98 63.38 52.48
CA SER A 19 19.19 62.68 52.05
C SER A 19 18.92 61.58 51.02
N TYR A 20 19.83 61.44 50.05
CA TYR A 20 19.69 60.44 48.98
C TYR A 20 19.76 58.99 49.48
N ARG A 21 20.48 58.74 50.58
CA ARG A 21 20.59 57.38 51.16
C ARG A 21 19.36 57.03 51.99
N GLY A 22 18.85 57.94 52.80
CA GLY A 22 17.63 57.70 53.59
C GLY A 22 16.39 57.49 52.72
N ALA A 23 16.21 58.30 51.67
CA ALA A 23 15.13 58.09 50.70
C ALA A 23 15.29 56.79 49.89
N ALA A 24 16.52 56.31 49.71
CA ALA A 24 16.78 55.05 49.01
C ALA A 24 16.38 53.83 49.85
N GLU A 25 16.64 53.86 51.16
CA GLU A 25 16.18 52.83 52.10
C GLU A 25 14.64 52.78 52.17
N LEU A 26 13.97 53.93 52.30
CA LEU A 26 12.50 53.99 52.33
C LEU A 26 11.84 53.48 51.05
N CYS A 27 12.42 53.81 49.88
CA CYS A 27 11.86 53.43 48.59
C CYS A 27 12.44 52.12 48.02
N GLY A 28 13.16 51.33 48.85
CA GLY A 28 13.74 50.04 48.45
C GLY A 28 14.60 50.12 47.19
N THR A 29 15.43 51.16 47.06
CA THR A 29 16.24 51.41 45.86
C THR A 29 17.65 51.89 46.19
N THR A 30 18.43 52.28 45.18
CA THR A 30 19.79 52.78 45.40
C THR A 30 19.81 54.30 45.47
N HIS A 31 20.67 54.87 46.31
CA HIS A 31 20.86 56.33 46.42
C HIS A 31 21.24 56.98 45.08
N LYS A 32 21.91 56.26 44.18
CA LYS A 32 22.20 56.70 42.81
C LYS A 32 20.94 56.80 41.94
N THR A 33 19.95 55.96 42.19
CA THR A 33 18.64 56.02 41.52
C THR A 33 17.82 57.19 42.07
N VAL A 34 17.80 57.38 43.39
CA VAL A 34 17.12 58.52 44.03
C VAL A 34 17.69 59.84 43.52
N LYS A 35 19.02 60.02 43.61
CA LYS A 35 19.71 61.21 43.12
C LYS A 35 19.34 61.53 41.66
N ARG A 36 19.39 60.52 40.77
CA ARG A 36 19.04 60.70 39.36
C ARG A 36 17.58 61.09 39.12
N VAL A 37 16.65 60.61 39.96
CA VAL A 37 15.22 60.94 39.85
C VAL A 37 14.96 62.35 40.38
N VAL A 38 15.60 62.73 41.49
CA VAL A 38 15.49 64.07 42.09
C VAL A 38 16.14 65.13 41.21
N ASP A 39 17.41 64.94 40.81
CA ASP A 39 18.14 65.88 39.95
C ASP A 39 17.36 66.15 38.65
N ARG A 40 16.70 65.13 38.11
CA ARG A 40 15.88 65.22 36.89
C ARG A 40 14.56 65.96 37.12
N PHE A 41 13.93 65.75 38.27
CA PHE A 41 12.72 66.46 38.66
C PHE A 41 13.00 67.94 38.92
N GLU A 42 14.11 68.27 39.58
CA GLU A 42 14.54 69.65 39.83
C GLU A 42 14.95 70.38 38.54
N ALA A 43 15.50 69.66 37.56
CA ALA A 43 15.78 70.19 36.22
C ALA A 43 14.52 70.42 35.35
N GLY A 44 13.31 70.13 35.87
CA GLY A 44 12.05 70.30 35.13
C GLY A 44 11.84 69.30 33.98
N ASP A 45 12.66 68.25 33.91
CA ASP A 45 12.67 67.28 32.81
C ASP A 45 11.84 66.03 33.16
N ASP A 46 10.51 66.13 33.06
CA ASP A 46 9.62 64.96 33.19
C ASP A 46 9.54 64.12 31.90
N SER A 47 10.33 64.49 30.88
CA SER A 47 10.32 63.77 29.61
C SER A 47 11.04 62.42 29.78
N ARG A 48 10.37 61.34 29.35
CA ARG A 48 11.08 60.09 29.08
C ARG A 48 12.15 60.41 28.04
N PRO A 49 13.38 59.86 28.13
CA PRO A 49 14.25 59.88 26.97
C PRO A 49 13.46 59.23 25.83
N GLU A 50 13.21 60.00 24.77
CA GLU A 50 12.59 59.45 23.57
C GLU A 50 13.39 58.22 23.19
N ARG A 51 12.71 57.08 23.13
CA ARG A 51 13.34 55.86 22.68
C ARG A 51 13.67 56.09 21.21
N VAL A 52 14.91 56.47 20.93
CA VAL A 52 15.43 56.55 19.57
C VAL A 52 15.16 55.18 18.94
N GLU A 53 14.21 55.11 18.01
CA GLU A 53 13.95 53.90 17.25
C GLU A 53 15.22 53.61 16.44
N ARG A 54 15.99 52.63 16.92
CA ARG A 54 17.13 52.13 16.16
C ARG A 54 16.60 51.56 14.85
N SER A 55 17.12 52.07 13.74
CA SER A 55 16.85 51.50 12.41
C SER A 55 17.12 50.00 12.46
N ARG A 56 16.14 49.23 11.99
CA ARG A 56 16.25 47.78 11.96
C ARG A 56 17.04 47.42 10.71
N ASN A 57 17.86 46.39 10.82
CA ASN A 57 18.72 45.93 9.74
C ASN A 57 17.98 45.47 8.45
N TYR A 58 16.65 45.36 8.50
CA TYR A 58 15.82 44.97 7.38
C TYR A 58 14.98 46.11 6.81
N ASP A 59 15.09 47.33 7.34
CA ASP A 59 14.28 48.46 6.89
C ASP A 59 14.50 48.73 5.39
N ALA A 60 15.75 48.62 4.92
CA ALA A 60 16.12 48.80 3.52
C ALA A 60 15.46 47.81 2.53
N VAL A 61 14.99 46.64 3.01
CA VAL A 61 14.39 45.60 2.15
C VAL A 61 12.93 45.32 2.45
N THR A 62 12.33 46.05 3.38
CA THR A 62 10.95 45.80 3.83
C THR A 62 9.94 46.01 2.70
N ASP A 63 10.06 47.09 1.94
CA ASP A 63 9.13 47.40 0.83
C ASP A 63 9.26 46.40 -0.32
N LEU A 64 10.49 45.99 -0.66
CA LEU A 64 10.76 44.97 -1.67
C LEU A 64 10.11 43.63 -1.30
N VAL A 65 10.21 43.24 -0.02
CA VAL A 65 9.61 42.01 0.48
C VAL A 65 8.09 42.10 0.47
N ASP A 66 7.51 43.23 0.92
CA ASP A 66 6.07 43.45 0.93
C ASP A 66 5.47 43.43 -0.48
N GLU A 67 6.11 44.10 -1.45
CA GLU A 67 5.69 44.11 -2.85
C GLU A 67 5.67 42.68 -3.44
N ARG A 68 6.72 41.89 -3.18
CA ARG A 68 6.78 40.50 -3.66
C ARG A 68 5.78 39.59 -2.96
N ILE A 69 5.48 39.84 -1.69
CA ILE A 69 4.40 39.16 -0.97
C ILE A 69 3.05 39.50 -1.64
N LYS A 70 2.78 40.77 -1.94
CA LYS A 70 1.56 41.21 -2.65
C LYS A 70 1.44 40.57 -4.02
N ARG A 71 2.48 40.62 -4.85
CA ARG A 71 2.51 40.01 -6.20
C ARG A 71 2.30 38.50 -6.18
N SER A 72 2.76 37.82 -5.12
CA SER A 72 2.60 36.36 -4.98
C SER A 72 1.35 35.95 -4.22
N HIS A 73 0.47 36.89 -3.86
CA HIS A 73 -0.68 36.64 -2.99
C HIS A 73 -0.29 35.89 -1.70
N GLY A 74 0.82 36.29 -1.08
CA GLY A 74 1.32 35.70 0.16
C GLY A 74 2.00 34.33 0.02
N LYS A 75 2.11 33.76 -1.19
CA LYS A 75 2.64 32.41 -1.41
C LYS A 75 4.17 32.33 -1.38
N ILE A 76 4.89 33.37 -1.76
CA ILE A 76 6.37 33.34 -1.87
C ILE A 76 7.05 33.02 -0.54
N THR A 77 8.00 32.08 -0.50
CA THR A 77 8.63 31.66 0.77
C THR A 77 9.80 32.56 1.17
N ALA A 78 10.08 32.66 2.47
CA ALA A 78 11.24 33.41 2.97
C ALA A 78 12.57 32.87 2.37
N LYS A 79 12.66 31.55 2.15
CA LYS A 79 13.81 30.92 1.47
C LYS A 79 14.05 31.49 0.07
N ARG A 80 12.99 31.78 -0.69
CA ARG A 80 13.07 32.34 -2.05
C ARG A 80 13.28 33.85 -2.06
N LEU A 81 12.79 34.55 -1.03
CA LEU A 81 12.98 35.99 -0.87
C LEU A 81 14.38 36.37 -0.39
N LEU A 82 15.06 35.49 0.37
CA LEU A 82 16.33 35.81 1.01
C LEU A 82 17.46 36.13 0.02
N PRO A 83 17.70 35.36 -1.07
CA PRO A 83 18.70 35.73 -2.07
C PRO A 83 18.43 37.10 -2.69
N VAL A 84 17.16 37.40 -2.98
CA VAL A 84 16.73 38.68 -3.55
C VAL A 84 16.99 39.83 -2.59
N ALA A 85 16.68 39.64 -1.30
CA ALA A 85 16.94 40.63 -0.28
C ALA A 85 18.44 40.90 -0.09
N ARG A 86 19.28 39.86 -0.14
CA ARG A 86 20.74 40.01 -0.07
C ARG A 86 21.30 40.79 -1.26
N THR A 87 20.83 40.53 -2.48
CA THR A 87 21.17 41.34 -3.65
C THR A 87 20.75 42.80 -3.50
N ALA A 88 19.65 43.06 -2.80
CA ALA A 88 19.18 44.40 -2.48
C ALA A 88 19.86 45.05 -1.24
N GLY A 89 20.94 44.45 -0.72
CA GLY A 89 21.73 45.03 0.36
C GLY A 89 21.36 44.57 1.78
N TYR A 90 20.57 43.49 1.93
CA TYR A 90 20.30 42.90 3.24
C TYR A 90 21.50 42.11 3.78
N ASP A 91 22.10 42.59 4.86
CA ASP A 91 23.24 41.96 5.55
C ASP A 91 22.88 41.34 6.93
N GLY A 92 21.59 41.12 7.18
CA GLY A 92 21.10 40.56 8.43
C GLY A 92 21.03 39.03 8.46
N SER A 93 20.75 38.48 9.65
CA SER A 93 20.60 37.02 9.81
C SER A 93 19.31 36.46 9.19
N ASP A 94 19.38 35.24 8.66
CA ASP A 94 18.25 34.50 8.09
C ASP A 94 17.05 34.40 9.04
N ARG A 95 17.30 34.25 10.34
CA ARG A 95 16.24 34.20 11.37
C ARG A 95 15.47 35.50 11.44
N ASN A 96 16.17 36.64 11.41
CA ASN A 96 15.52 37.95 11.46
C ASN A 96 14.75 38.24 10.17
N PHE A 97 15.29 37.83 9.02
CA PHE A 97 14.60 37.91 7.73
C PHE A 97 13.31 37.08 7.69
N ARG A 98 13.36 35.82 8.16
CA ARG A 98 12.16 34.97 8.23
C ARG A 98 11.08 35.58 9.13
N ARG A 99 11.47 36.26 10.21
CA ARG A 99 10.54 36.97 11.10
C ARG A 99 9.86 38.16 10.38
N LEU A 100 10.61 38.97 9.63
CA LEU A 100 10.05 40.03 8.79
C LEU A 100 9.04 39.47 7.78
N VAL A 101 9.41 38.44 7.03
CA VAL A 101 8.54 37.81 6.03
C VAL A 101 7.27 37.26 6.69
N ALA A 102 7.39 36.63 7.86
CA ALA A 102 6.24 36.13 8.61
C ALA A 102 5.31 37.27 9.05
N GLN A 103 5.87 38.38 9.53
CA GLN A 103 5.11 39.57 9.96
C GLN A 103 4.37 40.22 8.77
N LEU A 104 5.05 40.47 7.67
CA LEU A 104 4.45 41.06 6.46
C LEU A 104 3.41 40.13 5.85
N LYS A 105 3.64 38.81 5.83
CA LYS A 105 2.62 37.84 5.42
C LYS A 105 1.42 37.81 6.35
N ALA A 106 1.61 37.99 7.66
CA ALA A 106 0.51 38.07 8.61
C ALA A 106 -0.29 39.37 8.41
N GLN A 107 0.37 40.49 8.11
CA GLN A 107 -0.28 41.74 7.75
C GLN A 107 -1.04 41.64 6.42
N TRP A 108 -0.43 41.08 5.38
CA TRP A 108 -1.08 40.82 4.11
C TRP A 108 -2.31 39.92 4.29
N ARG A 109 -2.20 38.80 5.02
CA ARG A 109 -3.35 37.93 5.31
C ARG A 109 -4.47 38.66 6.07
N ARG A 110 -4.14 39.55 7.01
CA ARG A 110 -5.13 40.38 7.71
C ARG A 110 -5.83 41.37 6.78
N ASN A 111 -5.09 42.00 5.87
CA ASN A 111 -5.65 43.02 4.98
C ASN A 111 -6.32 42.43 3.73
N ASN A 112 -5.99 41.19 3.38
CA ASN A 112 -6.47 40.50 2.18
C ASN A 112 -7.26 39.23 2.53
N HIS A 113 -7.75 39.09 3.76
CA HIS A 113 -8.74 38.04 4.03
C HIS A 113 -10.07 38.44 3.40
N ARG A 114 -10.72 37.50 2.71
CA ARG A 114 -12.16 37.57 2.51
C ARG A 114 -12.77 37.00 3.79
N GLY A 115 -13.52 37.81 4.54
CA GLY A 115 -14.31 37.29 5.65
C GLY A 115 -15.21 36.19 5.12
N ARG A 116 -15.18 35.01 5.75
CA ARG A 116 -15.98 33.84 5.32
C ARG A 116 -17.10 33.65 6.31
N ARG A 117 -18.31 33.37 5.79
CA ARG A 117 -19.42 32.95 6.63
C ARG A 117 -19.41 31.42 6.70
N PRO A 118 -19.59 30.81 7.89
CA PRO A 118 -19.80 29.37 7.95
C PRO A 118 -21.00 28.96 7.10
N ALA A 119 -20.84 27.92 6.28
CA ALA A 119 -21.94 27.37 5.49
C ALA A 119 -22.97 26.72 6.45
N VAL A 120 -24.23 27.16 6.33
CA VAL A 120 -25.36 26.57 7.06
C VAL A 120 -26.09 25.65 6.09
N TRP A 121 -26.07 24.36 6.40
CA TRP A 121 -26.62 23.31 5.53
C TRP A 121 -28.00 22.91 6.02
N ALA A 122 -28.96 22.81 5.10
CA ALA A 122 -30.27 22.25 5.40
C ALA A 122 -30.20 20.71 5.48
N PRO A 123 -31.02 20.05 6.32
CA PRO A 123 -31.13 18.59 6.33
C PRO A 123 -31.49 18.04 4.94
N GLY A 124 -30.81 16.97 4.53
CA GLY A 124 -31.04 16.22 3.29
C GLY A 124 -30.59 16.95 2.02
N ASP A 125 -29.97 18.11 2.14
CA ASP A 125 -29.69 18.96 0.98
C ASP A 125 -28.43 18.50 0.22
N TYR A 126 -27.34 18.27 0.94
CA TYR A 126 -26.02 18.01 0.34
C TYR A 126 -25.32 16.78 0.92
N LEU A 127 -24.94 15.87 0.02
CA LEU A 127 -23.80 14.97 0.23
C LEU A 127 -22.59 15.56 -0.48
N VAL A 128 -21.49 15.75 0.24
CA VAL A 128 -20.24 16.27 -0.33
C VAL A 128 -19.25 15.12 -0.48
N ILE A 129 -18.66 14.98 -1.66
CA ILE A 129 -17.75 13.88 -1.99
C ILE A 129 -16.39 14.38 -2.48
N ASP A 130 -15.34 13.66 -2.12
CA ASP A 130 -13.99 13.90 -2.62
C ASP A 130 -13.15 12.62 -2.60
N TRP A 131 -12.04 12.67 -3.32
CA TRP A 131 -11.03 11.62 -3.33
C TRP A 131 -9.74 12.13 -2.69
N ALA A 132 -9.06 11.23 -1.99
CA ALA A 132 -7.69 11.43 -1.52
C ALA A 132 -6.83 10.23 -1.89
N THR A 133 -5.51 10.38 -1.87
CA THR A 133 -4.57 9.28 -2.11
C THR A 133 -3.71 9.05 -0.88
N VAL A 134 -3.53 7.80 -0.47
CA VAL A 134 -2.68 7.41 0.66
C VAL A 134 -2.06 6.05 0.39
N GLY A 135 -0.75 5.93 0.53
CA GLY A 135 -0.04 4.64 0.42
C GLY A 135 -0.27 3.88 -0.90
N GLY A 136 -0.53 4.59 -2.00
CA GLY A 136 -0.82 4.00 -3.32
C GLY A 136 -2.28 3.58 -3.54
N LEU A 137 -3.14 3.69 -2.54
CA LEU A 137 -4.59 3.51 -2.67
C LEU A 137 -5.31 4.86 -2.76
N HIS A 138 -6.51 4.82 -3.34
CA HIS A 138 -7.43 5.94 -3.41
C HIS A 138 -8.50 5.80 -2.33
N VAL A 139 -8.77 6.88 -1.60
CA VAL A 139 -9.75 6.95 -0.51
C VAL A 139 -10.89 7.84 -0.96
N PHE A 140 -12.05 7.24 -1.17
CA PHE A 140 -13.29 7.95 -1.41
C PHE A 140 -13.88 8.39 -0.07
N CYS A 141 -14.20 9.67 0.04
CA CYS A 141 -14.82 10.25 1.22
C CYS A 141 -16.15 10.88 0.83
N ALA A 142 -17.21 10.57 1.57
CA ALA A 142 -18.52 11.19 1.43
C ALA A 142 -19.04 11.64 2.80
N VAL A 143 -19.61 12.84 2.86
CA VAL A 143 -20.16 13.41 4.10
C VAL A 143 -21.49 14.11 3.87
N LEU A 144 -22.51 13.74 4.65
CA LEU A 144 -23.75 14.51 4.69
C LEU A 144 -23.50 15.83 5.40
N ALA A 145 -23.78 16.93 4.71
CA ALA A 145 -23.36 18.25 5.17
C ALA A 145 -24.07 18.67 6.47
N PHE A 146 -25.33 18.29 6.68
CA PHE A 146 -26.07 18.60 7.90
C PHE A 146 -25.68 17.69 9.07
N SER A 147 -25.94 16.38 8.99
CA SER A 147 -25.66 15.43 10.09
C SER A 147 -24.17 15.23 10.38
N ARG A 148 -23.29 15.57 9.43
CA ARG A 148 -21.87 15.20 9.44
C ARG A 148 -21.66 13.69 9.43
N TRP A 149 -22.64 12.92 8.97
CA TRP A 149 -22.51 11.48 8.78
C TRP A 149 -21.49 11.18 7.67
N ARG A 150 -20.56 10.26 7.93
CA ARG A 150 -19.37 10.01 7.11
C ARG A 150 -19.42 8.62 6.51
N PHE A 151 -18.95 8.53 5.27
CA PHE A 151 -18.66 7.29 4.58
C PHE A 151 -17.27 7.37 3.98
N VAL A 152 -16.49 6.29 4.14
CA VAL A 152 -15.15 6.16 3.59
C VAL A 152 -15.00 4.78 2.95
N ALA A 153 -14.42 4.73 1.77
CA ALA A 153 -14.09 3.50 1.07
C ALA A 153 -12.77 3.61 0.31
N PHE A 154 -12.07 2.49 0.13
CA PHE A 154 -10.78 2.39 -0.55
C PHE A 154 -10.94 1.74 -1.93
N ALA A 155 -10.15 2.21 -2.89
CA ALA A 155 -10.07 1.63 -4.23
C ALA A 155 -8.65 1.70 -4.81
N THR A 156 -8.42 0.92 -5.86
CA THR A 156 -7.19 0.97 -6.66
C THR A 156 -7.24 2.01 -7.79
N ASN A 157 -8.38 2.67 -8.00
CA ASN A 157 -8.57 3.66 -9.06
C ASN A 157 -9.72 4.63 -8.75
N GLU A 158 -9.73 5.79 -9.44
CA GLU A 158 -10.78 6.82 -9.35
C GLU A 158 -11.67 6.83 -10.62
N THR A 159 -12.00 5.66 -11.16
CA THR A 159 -12.84 5.60 -12.36
C THR A 159 -14.27 6.06 -12.09
N ALA A 160 -14.99 6.43 -13.16
CA ALA A 160 -16.40 6.78 -13.05
C ALA A 160 -17.22 5.63 -12.45
N THR A 161 -16.97 4.39 -12.89
CA THR A 161 -17.59 3.19 -12.34
C THR A 161 -17.39 3.09 -10.83
N THR A 162 -16.15 3.14 -10.35
CA THR A 162 -15.85 3.04 -8.91
C THR A 162 -16.51 4.16 -8.11
N THR A 163 -16.43 5.40 -8.60
CA THR A 163 -17.02 6.57 -7.94
C THR A 163 -18.54 6.43 -7.80
N LEU A 164 -19.24 6.03 -8.88
CA LEU A 164 -20.68 5.84 -8.87
C LEU A 164 -21.10 4.66 -7.98
N MET A 165 -20.32 3.58 -7.93
CA MET A 165 -20.57 2.48 -7.00
C MET A 165 -20.50 2.93 -5.54
N PHE A 166 -19.50 3.73 -5.17
CA PHE A 166 -19.37 4.24 -3.80
C PHE A 166 -20.44 5.26 -3.42
N ILE A 167 -20.88 6.10 -4.36
CA ILE A 167 -22.04 6.98 -4.13
C ILE A 167 -23.29 6.13 -3.84
N ALA A 168 -23.53 5.08 -4.63
CA ALA A 168 -24.66 4.16 -4.40
C ALA A 168 -24.59 3.47 -3.03
N GLN A 169 -23.41 2.95 -2.65
CA GLN A 169 -23.19 2.35 -1.33
C GLN A 169 -23.43 3.35 -0.19
N ALA A 170 -23.00 4.61 -0.36
CA ALA A 170 -23.27 5.65 0.62
C ALA A 170 -24.77 5.90 0.77
N PHE A 171 -25.54 5.99 -0.33
CA PHE A 171 -26.99 6.15 -0.25
C PHE A 171 -27.69 4.97 0.44
N GLU A 172 -27.25 3.74 0.15
CA GLU A 172 -27.77 2.52 0.79
C GLU A 172 -27.54 2.54 2.30
N GLN A 173 -26.35 2.94 2.77
CA GLN A 173 -26.04 3.04 4.20
C GLN A 173 -26.75 4.22 4.89
N ILE A 174 -26.87 5.34 4.19
CA ILE A 174 -27.67 6.50 4.63
C ILE A 174 -29.13 6.08 4.77
N GLY A 175 -29.64 5.19 3.91
CA GLY A 175 -31.05 4.78 3.86
C GLY A 175 -31.93 5.76 3.09
N GLY A 176 -31.34 6.53 2.16
CA GLY A 176 -32.03 7.55 1.39
C GLY A 176 -31.08 8.33 0.48
N VAL A 177 -31.65 9.20 -0.35
CA VAL A 177 -30.93 9.98 -1.36
C VAL A 177 -31.03 11.48 -1.03
N PRO A 178 -29.90 12.21 -0.89
CA PRO A 178 -29.89 13.66 -0.70
C PRO A 178 -30.35 14.40 -1.96
N LYS A 179 -30.78 15.66 -1.83
CA LYS A 179 -31.20 16.48 -2.99
C LYS A 179 -30.06 16.72 -3.97
N ARG A 180 -28.84 16.90 -3.46
CA ARG A 180 -27.65 17.24 -4.25
C ARG A 180 -26.44 16.43 -3.83
N VAL A 181 -25.62 16.07 -4.81
CA VAL A 181 -24.29 15.52 -4.59
C VAL A 181 -23.27 16.52 -5.10
N LEU A 182 -22.54 17.15 -4.17
CA LEU A 182 -21.50 18.11 -4.46
C LEU A 182 -20.15 17.40 -4.61
N ALA A 183 -19.62 17.42 -5.82
CA ALA A 183 -18.32 16.84 -6.14
C ALA A 183 -17.29 17.91 -6.51
N ASP A 184 -16.01 17.60 -6.36
CA ASP A 184 -14.96 18.39 -7.03
C ASP A 184 -15.03 18.20 -8.56
N ARG A 185 -14.28 19.00 -9.32
CA ARG A 185 -14.18 18.99 -10.80
C ARG A 185 -13.41 17.78 -11.34
N MET A 186 -13.62 16.61 -10.73
CA MET A 186 -12.96 15.35 -11.03
C MET A 186 -13.27 14.87 -12.45
N GLY A 187 -12.23 14.42 -13.16
CA GLY A 187 -12.32 14.07 -14.58
C GLY A 187 -13.30 12.92 -14.87
N CYS A 188 -13.55 12.04 -13.89
CA CYS A 188 -14.48 10.92 -14.04
C CYS A 188 -15.96 11.34 -14.07
N LEU A 189 -16.31 12.46 -13.44
CA LEU A 189 -17.70 12.98 -13.39
C LEU A 189 -17.92 14.21 -14.28
N LYS A 190 -16.85 14.89 -14.70
CA LYS A 190 -16.88 16.10 -15.54
C LYS A 190 -16.74 15.77 -17.02
N GLY A 191 -17.74 16.10 -17.82
CA GLY A 191 -17.70 16.06 -19.28
C GLY A 191 -17.18 17.36 -19.93
N GLY A 192 -17.32 18.51 -19.26
CA GLY A 192 -16.88 19.80 -19.78
C GLY A 192 -17.06 20.96 -18.79
N VAL A 193 -16.65 22.16 -19.18
CA VAL A 193 -16.88 23.39 -18.41
C VAL A 193 -17.25 24.52 -19.36
N VAL A 194 -18.34 25.23 -19.07
CA VAL A 194 -18.78 26.43 -19.81
C VAL A 194 -19.14 27.51 -18.80
N ALA A 195 -18.61 28.73 -18.98
CA ALA A 195 -18.85 29.86 -18.07
C ALA A 195 -18.61 29.52 -16.58
N ASN A 196 -17.57 28.72 -16.29
CA ASN A 196 -17.23 28.22 -14.95
C ASN A 196 -18.27 27.27 -14.31
N VAL A 197 -19.27 26.82 -15.08
CA VAL A 197 -20.24 25.78 -14.73
C VAL A 197 -19.76 24.46 -15.29
N VAL A 198 -19.77 23.42 -14.46
CA VAL A 198 -19.36 22.07 -14.85
C VAL A 198 -20.51 21.36 -15.55
N ILE A 199 -20.21 20.75 -16.70
CA ILE A 199 -21.13 19.87 -17.41
C ILE A 199 -20.80 18.43 -16.96
N PRO A 200 -21.74 17.71 -16.31
CA PRO A 200 -21.51 16.33 -15.89
C PRO A 200 -21.43 15.37 -17.09
N THR A 201 -20.76 14.23 -16.92
CA THR A 201 -20.72 13.18 -17.94
C THR A 201 -22.10 12.56 -18.16
N PRO A 202 -22.43 12.05 -19.36
CA PRO A 202 -23.71 11.39 -19.62
C PRO A 202 -23.98 10.21 -18.69
N GLN A 203 -22.94 9.48 -18.27
CA GLN A 203 -23.07 8.39 -17.31
C GLN A 203 -23.49 8.90 -15.94
N TYR A 204 -22.91 10.00 -15.46
CA TYR A 204 -23.28 10.59 -14.17
C TYR A 204 -24.69 11.18 -14.20
N VAL A 205 -25.09 11.81 -15.31
CA VAL A 205 -26.48 12.31 -15.49
C VAL A 205 -27.50 11.16 -15.41
N ARG A 206 -27.25 10.02 -16.07
CA ARG A 206 -28.13 8.85 -15.98
C ARG A 206 -28.22 8.31 -14.55
N PHE A 207 -27.07 8.25 -13.86
CA PHE A 207 -27.02 7.82 -12.46
C PHE A 207 -27.81 8.76 -11.54
N ALA A 208 -27.65 10.06 -11.72
CA ALA A 208 -28.38 11.08 -10.98
C ALA A 208 -29.90 10.99 -11.20
N ALA A 209 -30.33 10.77 -12.45
CA ALA A 209 -31.73 10.55 -12.78
C ALA A 209 -32.29 9.26 -12.17
N HIS A 210 -31.51 8.17 -12.11
CA HIS A 210 -31.92 6.90 -11.51
C HIS A 210 -32.16 6.99 -10.00
N TYR A 211 -31.28 7.70 -9.28
CA TYR A 211 -31.41 7.86 -7.82
C TYR A 211 -32.23 9.09 -7.42
N GLY A 212 -32.48 10.04 -8.32
CA GLY A 212 -33.31 11.22 -8.06
C GLY A 212 -32.60 12.38 -7.36
N PHE A 213 -31.29 12.56 -7.56
CA PHE A 213 -30.53 13.71 -7.05
C PHE A 213 -30.06 14.65 -8.17
N ALA A 214 -29.71 15.88 -7.83
CA ALA A 214 -29.09 16.83 -8.76
C ALA A 214 -27.56 16.85 -8.60
N PRO A 215 -26.78 16.63 -9.68
CA PRO A 215 -25.33 16.82 -9.64
C PRO A 215 -24.96 18.28 -9.36
N ASP A 216 -24.05 18.50 -8.42
CA ASP A 216 -23.49 19.82 -8.14
C ASP A 216 -21.95 19.75 -8.12
N PHE A 217 -21.28 20.86 -8.44
CA PHE A 217 -19.83 20.90 -8.54
C PHE A 217 -19.24 22.18 -7.95
N CYS A 218 -18.13 22.03 -7.21
CA CYS A 218 -17.42 23.18 -6.66
C CYS A 218 -16.96 24.15 -7.77
N HIS A 219 -17.11 25.45 -7.50
CA HIS A 219 -16.49 26.46 -8.34
C HIS A 219 -14.96 26.46 -8.18
N ALA A 220 -14.23 26.94 -9.19
CA ALA A 220 -12.79 27.10 -9.08
C ALA A 220 -12.46 28.05 -7.92
N SER A 221 -11.59 27.60 -6.99
CA SER A 221 -11.21 28.34 -5.78
C SER A 221 -12.37 28.63 -4.82
N ASP A 222 -13.25 27.64 -4.60
CA ASP A 222 -14.32 27.69 -3.60
C ASP A 222 -14.03 26.80 -2.36
N PRO A 223 -13.18 27.26 -1.42
CA PRO A 223 -12.87 26.53 -0.20
C PRO A 223 -14.01 26.52 0.82
N GLU A 224 -15.07 27.32 0.65
CA GLU A 224 -16.20 27.36 1.60
C GLU A 224 -17.06 26.11 1.47
N SER A 225 -17.34 25.70 0.24
CA SER A 225 -18.14 24.52 -0.09
C SER A 225 -17.38 23.21 0.14
N LYS A 226 -16.04 23.25 0.06
CA LYS A 226 -15.18 22.05 0.07
C LYS A 226 -14.58 21.69 1.44
N GLY A 227 -14.55 22.63 2.39
CA GLY A 227 -13.84 22.43 3.66
C GLY A 227 -14.31 21.23 4.50
N ILE A 228 -15.60 20.86 4.43
CA ILE A 228 -16.14 19.73 5.19
C ILE A 228 -15.54 18.38 4.74
N VAL A 229 -15.42 18.17 3.43
CA VAL A 229 -14.94 16.90 2.87
C VAL A 229 -13.41 16.87 2.87
N GLU A 230 -12.73 18.01 2.71
CA GLU A 230 -11.27 18.09 2.89
C GLU A 230 -10.86 17.71 4.32
N ASN A 231 -11.62 18.19 5.32
CA ASN A 231 -11.41 17.78 6.70
C ASN A 231 -11.65 16.29 6.91
N LEU A 232 -12.67 15.71 6.25
CA LEU A 232 -12.91 14.27 6.30
C LEU A 232 -11.77 13.48 5.65
N CYS A 233 -11.31 13.88 4.47
CA CYS A 233 -10.18 13.26 3.79
C CYS A 233 -8.93 13.25 4.67
N GLY A 234 -8.59 14.40 5.26
CA GLY A 234 -7.46 14.49 6.19
C GLY A 234 -7.64 13.61 7.43
N TYR A 235 -8.84 13.57 7.99
CA TYR A 235 -9.14 12.75 9.16
C TYR A 235 -9.07 11.25 8.86
N ALA A 236 -9.69 10.79 7.76
CA ALA A 236 -9.61 9.41 7.30
C ALA A 236 -8.17 9.00 6.99
N GLN A 237 -7.35 9.91 6.45
CA GLN A 237 -5.93 9.65 6.25
C GLN A 237 -5.19 9.48 7.58
N SER A 238 -5.37 10.40 8.54
CA SER A 238 -4.61 10.40 9.79
C SER A 238 -5.04 9.33 10.80
N ASP A 239 -6.34 9.04 10.86
CA ASP A 239 -6.97 8.25 11.94
C ASP A 239 -7.25 6.81 11.52
N LEU A 240 -7.44 6.57 10.22
CA LEU A 240 -7.70 5.24 9.67
C LEU A 240 -6.51 4.75 8.84
N ALA A 241 -6.19 5.44 7.74
CA ALA A 241 -5.21 4.92 6.78
C ALA A 241 -3.78 4.84 7.36
N VAL A 242 -3.25 5.93 7.90
CA VAL A 242 -1.86 5.95 8.41
C VAL A 242 -1.62 4.88 9.49
N PRO A 243 -2.50 4.71 10.50
CA PRO A 243 -2.40 3.62 11.46
C PRO A 243 -2.41 2.24 10.81
N MET A 244 -3.36 1.95 9.92
CA MET A 244 -3.44 0.64 9.24
C MET A 244 -2.17 0.29 8.47
N TRP A 245 -1.60 1.23 7.72
CA TRP A 245 -0.34 0.99 7.02
C TRP A 245 0.82 0.79 8.01
N THR A 246 0.84 1.54 9.11
CA THR A 246 1.89 1.42 10.14
C THR A 246 1.84 0.04 10.79
N GLU A 247 0.66 -0.44 11.16
CA GLU A 247 0.46 -1.78 11.73
C GLU A 247 0.86 -2.87 10.75
N ALA A 248 0.46 -2.76 9.49
CA ALA A 248 0.81 -3.73 8.45
C ALA A 248 2.33 -3.79 8.21
N LYS A 249 3.02 -2.64 8.20
CA LYS A 249 4.48 -2.56 8.11
C LYS A 249 5.18 -3.22 9.31
N VAL A 250 4.69 -2.95 10.52
CA VAL A 250 5.22 -3.55 11.75
C VAL A 250 5.04 -5.07 11.73
N ALA A 251 3.86 -5.55 11.35
CA ALA A 251 3.57 -6.98 11.25
C ALA A 251 4.42 -7.69 10.19
N ALA A 252 4.68 -7.03 9.05
CA ALA A 252 5.47 -7.59 7.96
C ALA A 252 7.00 -7.41 8.13
N GLY A 253 7.45 -6.54 9.04
CA GLY A 253 8.87 -6.23 9.24
C GLY A 253 9.56 -5.56 8.05
N ARG A 254 8.80 -4.93 7.15
CA ARG A 254 9.28 -4.29 5.91
C ARG A 254 8.42 -3.08 5.53
N ASP A 255 8.98 -2.15 4.78
CA ASP A 255 8.32 -0.89 4.41
C ASP A 255 7.41 -0.99 3.17
N ASP A 256 7.65 -1.98 2.31
CA ASP A 256 6.98 -2.19 1.03
C ASP A 256 5.79 -3.14 1.16
N VAL A 257 4.83 -2.76 2.01
CA VAL A 257 3.57 -3.48 2.18
C VAL A 257 2.50 -2.86 1.28
N VAL A 258 1.83 -3.72 0.50
CA VAL A 258 0.62 -3.38 -0.24
C VAL A 258 -0.57 -3.87 0.58
N LEU A 259 -1.49 -2.98 0.92
CA LEU A 259 -2.71 -3.38 1.60
C LEU A 259 -3.72 -3.97 0.63
N ASP A 260 -4.38 -5.05 1.05
CA ASP A 260 -5.53 -5.59 0.35
C ASP A 260 -6.72 -4.64 0.47
N VAL A 261 -7.30 -4.24 -0.67
CA VAL A 261 -8.41 -3.27 -0.72
C VAL A 261 -9.66 -3.81 -0.03
N HIS A 262 -9.90 -5.12 -0.07
CA HIS A 262 -11.08 -5.69 0.57
C HIS A 262 -10.96 -5.63 2.10
N GLN A 263 -9.85 -6.10 2.67
CA GLN A 263 -9.56 -5.95 4.11
C GLN A 263 -9.58 -4.49 4.54
N THR A 264 -9.02 -3.59 3.73
CA THR A 264 -9.02 -2.16 4.02
C THR A 264 -10.45 -1.59 4.06
N ASN A 265 -11.34 -2.06 3.17
CA ASN A 265 -12.74 -1.66 3.19
C ASN A 265 -13.54 -2.26 4.35
N ILE A 266 -13.15 -3.43 4.90
CA ILE A 266 -13.75 -3.94 6.14
C ILE A 266 -13.44 -2.97 7.29
N ALA A 267 -12.16 -2.64 7.49
CA ALA A 267 -11.73 -1.69 8.50
C ALA A 267 -12.37 -0.30 8.30
N ALA A 268 -12.51 0.16 7.05
CA ALA A 268 -13.17 1.42 6.75
C ALA A 268 -14.65 1.45 7.20
N ARG A 269 -15.37 0.34 7.05
CA ARG A 269 -16.76 0.23 7.54
C ARG A 269 -16.82 0.28 9.06
N GLU A 270 -15.95 -0.44 9.75
CA GLU A 270 -15.86 -0.43 11.21
C GLU A 270 -15.53 0.96 11.74
N TRP A 271 -14.56 1.63 11.12
CA TRP A 271 -14.19 3.01 11.42
C TRP A 271 -15.36 3.97 11.18
N CYS A 272 -16.11 3.82 10.07
CA CYS A 272 -17.31 4.62 9.83
C CYS A 272 -18.36 4.44 10.93
N VAL A 273 -18.57 3.22 11.44
CA VAL A 273 -19.48 2.96 12.57
C VAL A 273 -19.00 3.69 13.84
N GLU A 274 -17.70 3.62 14.13
CA GLU A 274 -17.08 4.30 15.26
C GLU A 274 -17.23 5.83 15.18
N VAL A 275 -16.79 6.46 14.09
CA VAL A 275 -16.80 7.93 13.99
C VAL A 275 -18.20 8.53 13.88
N ASN A 276 -19.17 7.78 13.36
CA ASN A 276 -20.56 8.22 13.28
C ASN A 276 -21.35 7.99 14.57
N SER A 277 -20.83 7.17 15.49
CA SER A 277 -21.42 6.96 16.83
C SER A 277 -20.82 7.88 17.91
N ARG A 278 -19.72 8.58 17.61
CA ARG A 278 -19.11 9.57 18.50
C ARG A 278 -19.66 10.98 18.30
N GLN A 279 -19.66 11.76 19.37
CA GLN A 279 -20.03 13.17 19.30
C GLN A 279 -19.05 13.94 18.41
N HIS A 280 -19.57 14.63 17.40
CA HIS A 280 -18.74 15.43 16.52
C HIS A 280 -18.37 16.77 17.17
N SER A 281 -17.11 17.18 17.06
CA SER A 281 -16.54 18.35 17.76
C SER A 281 -17.15 19.69 17.36
N GLU A 282 -17.49 19.89 16.09
CA GLU A 282 -18.05 21.16 15.61
C GLU A 282 -19.56 21.26 15.86
N THR A 283 -20.29 20.15 15.68
CA THR A 283 -21.76 20.14 15.78
C THR A 283 -22.26 19.75 17.16
N LEU A 284 -21.35 19.30 18.04
CA LEU A 284 -21.63 18.83 19.40
C LEU A 284 -22.76 17.80 19.49
N ALA A 285 -22.93 17.00 18.44
CA ALA A 285 -24.00 16.03 18.30
C ALA A 285 -23.46 14.76 17.64
N ILE A 286 -24.13 13.63 17.87
CA ILE A 286 -23.76 12.33 17.30
C ILE A 286 -24.30 12.25 15.87
N PRO A 287 -23.45 12.00 14.85
CA PRO A 287 -23.88 11.94 13.45
C PRO A 287 -25.00 10.94 13.18
N ASN A 288 -24.97 9.74 13.80
CA ASN A 288 -26.02 8.75 13.66
C ASN A 288 -27.38 9.24 14.21
N GLU A 289 -27.40 9.95 15.33
CA GLU A 289 -28.64 10.51 15.89
C GLU A 289 -29.21 11.59 14.96
N ARG A 290 -28.35 12.44 14.39
CA ARG A 290 -28.78 13.46 13.42
C ARG A 290 -29.23 12.85 12.11
N LEU A 291 -28.59 11.78 11.66
CA LEU A 291 -28.99 11.05 10.46
C LEU A 291 -30.41 10.49 10.61
N ASN A 292 -30.78 10.00 11.79
CA ASN A 292 -32.15 9.49 12.02
C ASN A 292 -33.22 10.56 11.72
N ALA A 293 -33.00 11.81 12.15
CA ALA A 293 -33.89 12.92 11.82
C ALA A 293 -33.76 13.39 10.37
N GLU A 294 -32.56 13.29 9.78
CA GLU A 294 -32.31 13.69 8.40
C GLU A 294 -32.97 12.75 7.38
N ARG A 295 -33.12 11.45 7.71
CA ARG A 295 -33.78 10.45 6.85
C ARG A 295 -35.20 10.81 6.46
N ASP A 296 -35.93 11.52 7.33
CA ASP A 296 -37.32 11.93 7.09
C ASP A 296 -37.46 12.91 5.91
N VAL A 297 -36.37 13.57 5.50
CA VAL A 297 -36.36 14.53 4.40
C VAL A 297 -35.54 14.08 3.19
N LEU A 298 -35.00 12.85 3.22
CA LEU A 298 -34.27 12.27 2.09
C LEU A 298 -35.24 11.70 1.04
N GLY A 299 -34.80 11.68 -0.20
CA GLY A 299 -35.46 10.92 -1.26
C GLY A 299 -35.39 9.42 -1.02
N GLN A 300 -36.37 8.67 -1.53
CA GLN A 300 -36.40 7.23 -1.43
C GLN A 300 -35.33 6.60 -2.33
N LEU A 301 -34.75 5.48 -1.87
CA LEU A 301 -33.91 4.65 -2.71
C LEU A 301 -34.76 3.99 -3.82
N PRO A 302 -34.21 3.83 -5.05
CA PRO A 302 -34.88 3.08 -6.10
C PRO A 302 -35.02 1.60 -5.70
N SER A 303 -36.08 0.93 -6.18
CA SER A 303 -36.32 -0.49 -5.87
C SER A 303 -35.23 -1.42 -6.40
N LEU A 304 -34.57 -1.04 -7.49
CA LEU A 304 -33.43 -1.75 -8.07
C LEU A 304 -32.21 -0.83 -8.08
N ARG A 305 -31.09 -1.36 -7.60
CA ARG A 305 -29.80 -0.71 -7.72
C ARG A 305 -29.45 -0.54 -9.20
N MET A 306 -29.00 0.66 -9.59
CA MET A 306 -28.47 0.86 -10.93
C MET A 306 -27.25 -0.04 -11.13
N GLN A 307 -27.23 -0.77 -12.24
CA GLN A 307 -26.02 -1.47 -12.63
C GLN A 307 -24.96 -0.45 -13.07
N VAL A 308 -23.83 -0.45 -12.37
CA VAL A 308 -22.67 0.39 -12.65
C VAL A 308 -21.49 -0.51 -12.99
N GLY A 309 -20.85 -0.30 -14.14
CA GLY A 309 -19.71 -1.09 -14.61
C GLY A 309 -20.03 -2.03 -15.77
N PRO A 310 -19.14 -2.99 -16.09
CA PRO A 310 -19.38 -3.94 -17.17
C PRO A 310 -20.61 -4.81 -16.87
N PRO A 311 -21.39 -5.16 -17.90
CA PRO A 311 -22.54 -6.04 -17.73
C PRO A 311 -22.09 -7.41 -17.20
N PRO A 312 -22.95 -8.14 -16.47
CA PRO A 312 -22.60 -9.44 -15.96
C PRO A 312 -22.34 -10.36 -17.14
N ALA A 313 -21.28 -11.15 -17.06
CA ALA A 313 -20.91 -12.05 -18.14
C ALA A 313 -21.39 -13.46 -17.80
N THR A 314 -22.10 -14.11 -18.73
CA THR A 314 -22.47 -15.51 -18.55
C THR A 314 -21.37 -16.41 -19.12
N ARG A 315 -20.94 -17.44 -18.36
CA ARG A 315 -19.94 -18.42 -18.80
C ARG A 315 -20.36 -19.84 -18.47
N LYS A 316 -20.05 -20.77 -19.36
CA LYS A 316 -20.19 -22.20 -19.11
C LYS A 316 -18.95 -22.73 -18.40
N VAL A 317 -19.13 -23.54 -17.37
CA VAL A 317 -18.05 -24.18 -16.63
C VAL A 317 -17.44 -25.31 -17.45
N ASP A 318 -16.12 -25.28 -17.63
CA ASP A 318 -15.38 -26.27 -18.40
C ASP A 318 -15.13 -27.56 -17.60
N ARG A 319 -14.53 -28.58 -18.25
CA ARG A 319 -14.22 -29.88 -17.64
C ARG A 319 -13.13 -29.81 -16.56
N LEU A 320 -12.41 -28.69 -16.45
CA LEU A 320 -11.43 -28.45 -15.40
C LEU A 320 -12.09 -27.79 -14.17
N SER A 321 -13.43 -27.71 -14.14
CA SER A 321 -14.19 -26.98 -13.14
C SER A 321 -13.81 -25.50 -13.10
N CYS A 322 -13.60 -24.89 -14.27
CA CYS A 322 -13.18 -23.51 -14.39
C CYS A 322 -14.03 -22.69 -15.36
N ILE A 323 -14.01 -21.38 -15.19
CA ILE A 323 -14.49 -20.38 -16.16
C ILE A 323 -13.35 -19.49 -16.63
N ARG A 324 -13.59 -18.77 -17.74
CA ARG A 324 -12.67 -17.75 -18.26
C ARG A 324 -13.30 -16.37 -18.23
N TYR A 325 -12.57 -15.42 -17.66
CA TYR A 325 -12.94 -14.01 -17.61
C TYR A 325 -11.67 -13.15 -17.75
N ALA A 326 -11.74 -12.09 -18.55
CA ALA A 326 -10.59 -11.20 -18.82
C ALA A 326 -9.28 -11.94 -19.18
N SER A 327 -9.37 -13.03 -19.95
CA SER A 327 -8.24 -13.91 -20.32
C SER A 327 -7.54 -14.63 -19.16
N ALA A 328 -8.08 -14.58 -17.96
CA ALA A 328 -7.67 -15.39 -16.81
C ALA A 328 -8.64 -16.55 -16.56
N ARG A 329 -8.19 -17.55 -15.78
CA ARG A 329 -8.98 -18.71 -15.40
C ARG A 329 -9.34 -18.67 -13.92
N TYR A 330 -10.58 -19.03 -13.60
CA TYR A 330 -11.10 -19.06 -12.22
C TYR A 330 -11.78 -20.39 -11.97
N SER A 331 -11.39 -21.08 -10.90
CA SER A 331 -12.04 -22.34 -10.50
C SER A 331 -13.44 -22.12 -9.95
N VAL A 332 -14.30 -23.12 -10.02
CA VAL A 332 -15.60 -23.17 -9.35
C VAL A 332 -15.81 -24.57 -8.77
N PRO A 333 -16.72 -24.78 -7.80
CA PRO A 333 -17.02 -26.12 -7.28
C PRO A 333 -17.31 -27.15 -8.39
N THR A 334 -16.69 -28.34 -8.30
CA THR A 334 -16.82 -29.43 -9.30
C THR A 334 -18.24 -29.85 -9.63
N ARG A 335 -19.20 -29.66 -8.72
CA ARG A 335 -20.64 -29.88 -8.96
C ARG A 335 -21.20 -29.05 -10.12
N LEU A 336 -20.54 -27.95 -10.48
CA LEU A 336 -20.97 -27.01 -11.51
C LEU A 336 -20.42 -27.33 -12.90
N ILE A 337 -19.62 -28.39 -13.08
CA ILE A 337 -19.07 -28.74 -14.40
C ILE A 337 -20.20 -28.89 -15.42
N GLY A 338 -20.11 -28.14 -16.52
CA GLY A 338 -21.10 -28.14 -17.60
C GLY A 338 -22.33 -27.25 -17.37
N THR A 339 -22.49 -26.66 -16.18
CA THR A 339 -23.53 -25.66 -15.92
C THR A 339 -23.09 -24.27 -16.40
N THR A 340 -24.03 -23.34 -16.37
CA THR A 340 -23.80 -21.94 -16.70
C THR A 340 -23.79 -21.11 -15.42
N VAL A 341 -22.86 -20.16 -15.32
CA VAL A 341 -22.72 -19.24 -14.19
C VAL A 341 -22.71 -17.80 -14.68
N THR A 342 -23.17 -16.89 -13.83
CA THR A 342 -23.14 -15.45 -14.03
C THR A 342 -21.95 -14.87 -13.28
N LEU A 343 -21.17 -14.04 -13.97
CA LEU A 343 -20.00 -13.39 -13.43
C LEU A 343 -20.32 -11.93 -13.15
N VAL A 344 -20.10 -11.50 -11.92
CA VAL A 344 -20.26 -10.11 -11.49
C VAL A 344 -18.92 -9.64 -10.94
N GLN A 345 -18.45 -8.49 -11.42
CA GLN A 345 -17.28 -7.85 -10.85
C GLN A 345 -17.75 -6.92 -9.72
N ASP A 346 -17.21 -7.10 -8.52
CA ASP A 346 -17.47 -6.24 -7.38
C ASP A 346 -16.17 -5.93 -6.63
N ALA A 347 -15.93 -4.65 -6.32
CA ALA A 347 -14.78 -4.17 -5.54
C ALA A 347 -13.39 -4.77 -5.91
N GLY A 348 -13.15 -5.11 -7.17
CA GLY A 348 -11.88 -5.71 -7.63
C GLY A 348 -11.82 -7.24 -7.54
N ARG A 349 -12.93 -7.88 -7.17
CA ARG A 349 -13.13 -9.33 -7.15
C ARG A 349 -14.13 -9.76 -8.23
N LEU A 350 -14.05 -11.04 -8.58
CA LEU A 350 -14.96 -11.74 -9.45
C LEU A 350 -15.86 -12.64 -8.61
N LEU A 351 -17.12 -12.26 -8.49
CA LEU A 351 -18.17 -13.06 -7.89
C LEU A 351 -18.76 -13.98 -8.97
N ILE A 352 -18.81 -15.27 -8.68
CA ILE A 352 -19.38 -16.28 -9.57
C ILE A 352 -20.68 -16.75 -8.94
N ILE A 353 -21.79 -16.57 -9.66
CA ILE A 353 -23.15 -16.84 -9.19
C ILE A 353 -23.75 -17.96 -10.05
N GLU A 354 -24.40 -18.94 -9.42
CA GLU A 354 -25.07 -20.02 -10.15
C GLU A 354 -26.28 -19.49 -10.95
N SER A 355 -26.39 -19.88 -12.23
CA SER A 355 -27.49 -19.38 -13.07
C SER A 355 -28.85 -19.82 -12.53
N GLY A 356 -29.75 -18.84 -12.35
CA GLY A 356 -31.08 -19.08 -11.78
C GLY A 356 -31.13 -19.06 -10.25
N SER A 357 -29.98 -18.84 -9.59
CA SER A 357 -29.87 -18.61 -8.15
C SER A 357 -29.26 -17.22 -7.88
N ALA A 358 -29.45 -16.71 -6.66
CA ALA A 358 -28.74 -15.54 -6.14
C ALA A 358 -27.50 -15.94 -5.30
N GLU A 359 -27.18 -17.23 -5.24
CA GLU A 359 -26.08 -17.77 -4.45
C GLU A 359 -24.73 -17.57 -5.14
N VAL A 360 -23.79 -16.93 -4.42
CA VAL A 360 -22.39 -16.83 -4.81
C VAL A 360 -21.71 -18.16 -4.53
N VAL A 361 -21.26 -18.84 -5.58
CA VAL A 361 -20.65 -20.18 -5.51
C VAL A 361 -19.13 -20.15 -5.45
N ALA A 362 -18.51 -19.03 -5.84
CA ALA A 362 -17.09 -18.80 -5.71
C ALA A 362 -16.79 -17.29 -5.77
N GLU A 363 -15.74 -16.88 -5.06
CA GLU A 363 -15.21 -15.53 -5.06
C GLU A 363 -13.71 -15.57 -5.31
N HIS A 364 -13.24 -14.73 -6.22
CA HIS A 364 -11.83 -14.67 -6.60
C HIS A 364 -11.35 -13.22 -6.70
N GLU A 365 -10.10 -12.96 -6.34
CA GLU A 365 -9.41 -11.75 -6.79
C GLU A 365 -9.21 -11.78 -8.31
N LEU A 366 -9.28 -10.63 -8.98
CA LEU A 366 -9.05 -10.55 -10.42
C LEU A 366 -7.58 -10.88 -10.75
N ALA A 367 -7.37 -12.01 -11.41
CA ALA A 367 -6.07 -12.47 -11.88
C ALA A 367 -5.67 -11.80 -13.20
N ALA A 368 -4.37 -11.70 -13.45
CA ALA A 368 -3.86 -11.08 -14.68
C ALA A 368 -4.15 -11.96 -15.91
N PRO A 369 -4.19 -11.38 -17.12
CA PRO A 369 -4.37 -12.15 -18.35
C PRO A 369 -3.35 -13.31 -18.47
N GLY A 370 -3.85 -14.53 -18.67
CA GLY A 370 -3.04 -15.75 -18.77
C GLY A 370 -2.85 -16.51 -17.46
N GLU A 371 -3.19 -15.92 -16.32
CA GLU A 371 -3.07 -16.56 -15.01
C GLU A 371 -4.30 -17.40 -14.64
N ALA A 372 -4.20 -18.15 -13.54
CA ALA A 372 -5.28 -18.95 -12.97
C ALA A 372 -5.40 -18.70 -11.46
N SER A 373 -6.62 -18.39 -11.00
CA SER A 373 -6.98 -18.36 -9.58
C SER A 373 -7.76 -19.65 -9.27
N VAL A 374 -7.14 -20.53 -8.48
CA VAL A 374 -7.64 -21.88 -8.21
C VAL A 374 -7.78 -22.06 -6.71
N LEU A 375 -8.99 -22.41 -6.25
CA LEU A 375 -9.26 -22.77 -4.86
C LEU A 375 -9.33 -24.29 -4.75
N ASP A 376 -8.46 -24.89 -3.94
CA ASP A 376 -8.37 -26.34 -3.76
C ASP A 376 -9.67 -26.95 -3.19
N GLU A 377 -10.41 -26.18 -2.39
CA GLU A 377 -11.71 -26.56 -1.83
C GLU A 377 -12.73 -26.94 -2.92
N HIS A 378 -12.64 -26.32 -4.11
CA HIS A 378 -13.52 -26.64 -5.24
C HIS A 378 -13.31 -28.06 -5.78
N TYR A 379 -12.14 -28.64 -5.53
CA TYR A 379 -11.72 -29.96 -6.00
C TYR A 379 -11.69 -31.02 -4.89
N GLY A 380 -12.06 -30.66 -3.65
CA GLY A 380 -12.01 -31.55 -2.49
C GLY A 380 -10.60 -31.71 -1.90
N GLY A 381 -9.67 -30.79 -2.19
CA GLY A 381 -8.32 -30.80 -1.64
C GLY A 381 -7.23 -30.42 -2.64
N PRO A 382 -5.97 -30.35 -2.20
CA PRO A 382 -4.85 -29.93 -3.02
C PRO A 382 -4.61 -30.89 -4.18
N ARG A 383 -4.16 -30.32 -5.31
CA ARG A 383 -3.87 -31.11 -6.51
C ARG A 383 -2.85 -32.22 -6.19
N PRO A 384 -3.20 -33.50 -6.41
CA PRO A 384 -2.25 -34.59 -6.19
C PRO A 384 -1.08 -34.50 -7.16
N VAL A 385 0.12 -34.83 -6.66
CA VAL A 385 1.33 -34.91 -7.50
C VAL A 385 1.07 -35.90 -8.64
N PRO A 386 1.38 -35.56 -9.90
CA PRO A 386 1.14 -36.46 -11.02
C PRO A 386 1.90 -37.78 -10.83
N GLY A 387 1.17 -38.85 -10.53
CA GLY A 387 1.73 -40.20 -10.46
C GLY A 387 2.14 -40.68 -11.86
N ARG A 388 3.46 -40.83 -12.06
CA ARG A 388 4.08 -41.40 -13.28
C ARG A 388 4.42 -42.90 -13.14
N GLY A 389 3.91 -43.55 -12.10
CA GLY A 389 4.10 -44.98 -11.90
C GLY A 389 3.37 -45.85 -12.93
N PRO A 390 3.70 -47.16 -13.02
CA PRO A 390 3.04 -48.09 -13.92
C PRO A 390 1.54 -48.19 -13.61
N ARG A 391 0.71 -48.27 -14.64
CA ARG A 391 -0.75 -48.46 -14.52
C ARG A 391 -1.14 -49.76 -15.22
N PRO A 392 -1.02 -50.92 -14.56
CA PRO A 392 -1.24 -52.22 -15.19
C PRO A 392 -2.71 -52.41 -15.56
N LYS A 393 -2.97 -52.79 -16.81
CA LYS A 393 -4.30 -53.07 -17.37
C LYS A 393 -4.50 -54.56 -17.64
N THR A 394 -3.49 -55.22 -18.21
CA THR A 394 -3.57 -56.65 -18.56
C THR A 394 -3.31 -57.55 -17.35
N ALA A 395 -3.74 -58.82 -17.42
CA ALA A 395 -3.48 -59.79 -16.34
C ALA A 395 -1.97 -59.97 -16.07
N VAL A 396 -1.17 -60.00 -17.14
CA VAL A 396 0.28 -60.14 -17.11
C VAL A 396 0.94 -58.93 -16.44
N GLU A 397 0.53 -57.71 -16.80
CA GLU A 397 1.03 -56.48 -16.18
C GLU A 397 0.69 -56.43 -14.67
N LYS A 398 -0.53 -56.83 -14.31
CA LYS A 398 -0.96 -56.88 -12.90
C LYS A 398 -0.14 -57.89 -12.11
N GLN A 399 0.10 -59.08 -12.65
CA GLN A 399 0.94 -60.10 -12.03
C GLN A 399 2.39 -59.62 -11.87
N PHE A 400 2.95 -58.96 -12.87
CA PHE A 400 4.31 -58.46 -12.80
C PHE A 400 4.46 -57.31 -11.80
N CYS A 401 3.55 -56.33 -11.79
CA CYS A 401 3.54 -55.26 -10.78
C CYS A 401 3.31 -55.81 -9.36
N ALA A 402 2.54 -56.90 -9.21
CA ALA A 402 2.31 -57.52 -7.90
C ALA A 402 3.56 -58.14 -7.26
N LEU A 403 4.64 -58.35 -8.03
CA LEU A 403 5.95 -58.76 -7.48
C LEU A 403 6.56 -57.67 -6.57
N GLY A 404 6.18 -56.40 -6.75
CA GLY A 404 6.59 -55.29 -5.90
C GLY A 404 7.50 -54.26 -6.59
N GLU A 405 8.09 -53.38 -5.79
CA GLU A 405 8.82 -52.18 -6.25
C GLU A 405 9.92 -52.49 -7.30
N PRO A 406 10.76 -53.53 -7.19
CA PRO A 406 11.78 -53.81 -8.20
C PRO A 406 11.21 -54.08 -9.60
N ALA A 407 10.03 -54.71 -9.67
CA ALA A 407 9.36 -54.98 -10.94
C ALA A 407 8.79 -53.69 -11.55
N GLU A 408 8.21 -52.82 -10.72
CA GLU A 408 7.75 -51.50 -11.17
C GLU A 408 8.91 -50.63 -11.67
N GLN A 409 10.04 -50.59 -10.94
CA GLN A 409 11.23 -49.86 -11.36
C GLN A 409 11.81 -50.42 -12.67
N PHE A 410 11.78 -51.75 -12.85
CA PHE A 410 12.19 -52.38 -14.10
C PHE A 410 11.29 -51.96 -15.27
N LEU A 411 9.96 -51.92 -15.08
CA LEU A 411 9.03 -51.42 -16.10
C LEU A 411 9.31 -49.97 -16.49
N ILE A 412 9.47 -49.09 -15.49
CA ILE A 412 9.75 -47.66 -15.72
C ILE A 412 11.07 -47.51 -16.48
N GLY A 413 12.13 -48.20 -16.04
CA GLY A 413 13.44 -48.13 -16.68
C GLY A 413 13.45 -48.70 -18.10
N ALA A 414 12.79 -49.85 -18.32
CA ALA A 414 12.65 -50.47 -19.63
C ALA A 414 11.90 -49.57 -20.62
N ALA A 415 10.83 -48.92 -20.16
CA ALA A 415 10.09 -47.95 -20.96
C ALA A 415 10.94 -46.70 -21.25
N ALA A 416 11.68 -46.19 -20.26
CA ALA A 416 12.52 -45.01 -20.41
C ALA A 416 13.64 -45.18 -21.44
N ILE A 417 14.18 -46.39 -21.61
CA ILE A 417 15.17 -46.69 -22.66
C ILE A 417 14.55 -47.07 -24.01
N GLY A 418 13.21 -47.08 -24.12
CA GLY A 418 12.52 -47.41 -25.36
C GLY A 418 12.48 -48.91 -25.70
N ASN A 419 12.43 -49.82 -24.72
CA ASN A 419 12.26 -51.26 -25.00
C ASN A 419 10.85 -51.55 -25.54
N THR A 420 10.69 -51.54 -26.87
CA THR A 420 9.42 -51.81 -27.55
C THR A 420 8.93 -53.26 -27.41
N ARG A 421 9.79 -54.19 -26.98
CA ARG A 421 9.45 -55.61 -26.78
C ARG A 421 9.03 -55.95 -25.35
N LEU A 422 8.96 -54.95 -24.47
CA LEU A 422 8.66 -55.13 -23.05
C LEU A 422 7.41 -55.98 -22.81
N ASN A 423 6.32 -55.75 -23.55
CA ASN A 423 5.07 -56.50 -23.39
C ASN A 423 5.26 -58.01 -23.63
N SER A 424 5.97 -58.40 -24.68
CA SER A 424 6.30 -59.82 -24.93
C SER A 424 7.28 -60.41 -23.91
N GLU A 425 8.16 -59.57 -23.36
CA GLU A 425 9.18 -59.99 -22.40
C GLU A 425 8.61 -60.23 -21.00
N LEU A 426 7.49 -59.59 -20.61
CA LEU A 426 6.86 -59.78 -19.30
C LEU A 426 6.45 -61.23 -19.04
N ASN A 427 5.88 -61.92 -20.03
CA ASN A 427 5.56 -63.34 -19.91
C ASN A 427 6.81 -64.19 -19.66
N THR A 428 7.91 -63.83 -20.33
CA THR A 428 9.20 -64.53 -20.15
C THR A 428 9.76 -64.27 -18.75
N LEU A 429 9.65 -63.04 -18.24
CA LEU A 429 10.10 -62.67 -16.90
C LEU A 429 9.29 -63.35 -15.80
N LEU A 430 7.96 -63.43 -15.95
CA LEU A 430 7.11 -64.16 -15.00
C LEU A 430 7.40 -65.67 -15.01
N ALA A 431 7.63 -66.26 -16.19
CA ALA A 431 8.01 -67.66 -16.29
C ALA A 431 9.37 -67.96 -15.61
N LEU A 432 10.30 -66.99 -15.59
CA LEU A 432 11.56 -67.10 -14.84
C LEU A 432 11.32 -67.12 -13.33
N GLY A 433 10.35 -66.35 -12.82
CA GLY A 433 9.96 -66.38 -11.40
C GLY A 433 9.46 -67.75 -10.97
N ALA A 434 8.64 -68.40 -11.80
CA ALA A 434 8.17 -69.76 -11.56
C ALA A 434 9.31 -70.80 -11.48
N ALA A 435 10.44 -70.56 -12.17
CA ALA A 435 11.59 -71.46 -12.20
C ALA A 435 12.63 -71.21 -11.08
N TYR A 436 12.83 -69.96 -10.66
CA TYR A 436 13.90 -69.55 -9.74
C TYR A 436 13.39 -69.01 -8.39
N SER A 437 12.07 -68.98 -8.15
CA SER A 437 11.38 -68.28 -7.05
C SER A 437 11.32 -66.75 -7.21
N ASP A 438 10.26 -66.15 -6.67
CA ASP A 438 10.02 -64.70 -6.75
C ASP A 438 11.11 -63.89 -6.04
N THR A 439 11.69 -64.40 -4.95
CA THR A 439 12.76 -63.70 -4.23
C THR A 439 14.02 -63.55 -5.09
N GLN A 440 14.41 -64.60 -5.82
CA GLN A 440 15.56 -64.53 -6.72
C GLN A 440 15.27 -63.65 -7.93
N LEU A 441 14.05 -63.73 -8.48
CA LEU A 441 13.61 -62.86 -9.57
C LEU A 441 13.69 -61.38 -9.16
N LEU A 442 13.19 -61.03 -7.98
CA LEU A 442 13.24 -59.64 -7.47
C LEU A 442 14.68 -59.14 -7.30
N GLN A 443 15.59 -59.95 -6.76
CA GLN A 443 17.01 -59.61 -6.67
C GLN A 443 17.64 -59.39 -8.06
N ALA A 444 17.26 -60.24 -9.03
CA ALA A 444 17.72 -60.10 -10.41
C ALA A 444 17.17 -58.83 -11.09
N LEU A 445 15.90 -58.49 -10.85
CA LEU A 445 15.28 -57.26 -11.34
C LEU A 445 15.92 -56.01 -10.72
N THR A 446 16.16 -55.99 -9.41
CA THR A 446 16.89 -54.90 -8.73
C THR A 446 18.26 -54.70 -9.36
N ARG A 447 19.00 -55.79 -9.59
CA ARG A 447 20.32 -55.72 -10.24
C ARG A 447 20.20 -55.23 -11.68
N ALA A 448 19.25 -55.75 -12.44
CA ALA A 448 18.99 -55.36 -13.82
C ALA A 448 18.69 -53.85 -13.94
N VAL A 449 17.87 -53.31 -13.04
CA VAL A 449 17.61 -51.86 -12.90
C VAL A 449 18.90 -51.09 -12.61
N ALA A 450 19.69 -51.53 -11.62
CA ALA A 450 20.94 -50.85 -11.24
C ALA A 450 21.95 -50.76 -12.40
N PHE A 451 22.03 -51.79 -13.24
CA PHE A 451 22.91 -51.82 -14.42
C PHE A 451 22.25 -51.35 -15.71
N LYS A 452 21.00 -50.84 -15.65
CA LYS A 452 20.22 -50.39 -16.81
C LYS A 452 20.07 -51.46 -17.90
N ARG A 453 19.93 -52.72 -17.50
CA ARG A 453 19.74 -53.89 -18.38
C ARG A 453 18.29 -54.33 -18.31
N PHE A 454 17.53 -54.11 -19.37
CA PHE A 454 16.07 -54.23 -19.32
C PHE A 454 15.49 -55.29 -20.27
N ARG A 455 16.29 -56.29 -20.67
CA ARG A 455 15.80 -57.43 -21.45
C ARG A 455 15.59 -58.66 -20.58
N ALA A 456 14.60 -59.49 -20.93
CA ALA A 456 14.39 -60.78 -20.25
C ALA A 456 15.62 -61.71 -20.29
N ALA A 457 16.42 -61.64 -21.36
CA ALA A 457 17.68 -62.37 -21.48
C ALA A 457 18.74 -61.91 -20.47
N ASP A 458 18.80 -60.61 -20.16
CA ASP A 458 19.73 -60.06 -19.17
C ASP A 458 19.36 -60.54 -17.77
N VAL A 459 18.05 -60.52 -17.43
CA VAL A 459 17.54 -61.03 -16.15
C VAL A 459 17.81 -62.51 -16.01
N ARG A 460 17.62 -63.31 -17.08
CA ARG A 460 17.98 -64.74 -17.09
C ARG A 460 19.47 -64.95 -16.83
N SER A 461 20.34 -64.16 -17.45
CA SER A 461 21.79 -64.22 -17.24
C SER A 461 22.18 -63.91 -15.78
N ILE A 462 21.54 -62.89 -15.20
CA ILE A 462 21.71 -62.53 -13.78
C ILE A 462 21.28 -63.69 -12.87
N LEU A 463 20.13 -64.30 -13.13
CA LEU A 463 19.62 -65.45 -12.37
C LEU A 463 20.56 -66.66 -12.47
N ALA A 464 21.06 -66.97 -13.67
CA ALA A 464 21.98 -68.09 -13.90
C ALA A 464 23.32 -67.92 -13.19
N THR A 465 23.78 -66.67 -13.02
CA THR A 465 25.01 -66.36 -12.26
C THR A 465 24.82 -66.55 -10.75
N GLY A 466 23.59 -66.41 -10.25
CA GLY A 466 23.23 -66.63 -8.85
C GLY A 466 24.05 -65.79 -7.85
N ALA A 467 24.36 -66.36 -6.70
CA ALA A 467 25.12 -65.70 -5.62
C ALA A 467 26.60 -65.41 -5.96
N ALA A 468 27.11 -65.90 -7.09
CA ALA A 468 28.47 -65.62 -7.55
C ALA A 468 28.61 -64.22 -8.18
N ALA A 469 27.49 -63.52 -8.44
CA ALA A 469 27.53 -62.19 -9.01
C ALA A 469 28.00 -61.15 -7.96
N PRO A 470 29.06 -60.36 -8.20
CA PRO A 470 29.53 -59.38 -7.23
C PRO A 470 28.46 -58.30 -7.00
N THR A 471 28.10 -58.04 -5.75
CA THR A 471 27.16 -56.98 -5.37
C THR A 471 27.83 -55.62 -5.55
N PRO A 472 27.33 -54.74 -6.45
CA PRO A 472 27.89 -53.41 -6.58
C PRO A 472 27.75 -52.68 -5.25
N ARG A 473 28.87 -52.18 -4.71
CA ARG A 473 28.90 -51.27 -3.58
C ARG A 473 28.95 -49.84 -4.13
N PRO A 474 28.32 -48.87 -3.45
CA PRO A 474 28.56 -47.47 -3.78
C PRO A 474 30.07 -47.20 -3.72
N PRO A 475 30.61 -46.27 -4.54
CA PRO A 475 31.99 -45.84 -4.37
C PRO A 475 32.18 -45.40 -2.92
N GLY A 476 33.18 -45.97 -2.25
CA GLY A 476 33.56 -45.52 -0.91
C GLY A 476 34.15 -44.11 -0.96
N ASP A 477 34.45 -43.54 0.20
CA ASP A 477 35.13 -42.26 0.28
C ASP A 477 36.45 -42.27 -0.50
N ALA A 478 36.79 -41.14 -1.10
CA ALA A 478 38.04 -41.00 -1.83
C ALA A 478 39.22 -41.30 -0.89
N LEU A 479 40.02 -42.31 -1.23
CA LEU A 479 41.30 -42.57 -0.57
C LEU A 479 42.24 -41.41 -0.89
N ILE A 480 42.32 -40.42 0.02
CA ILE A 480 43.38 -39.41 0.00
C ILE A 480 44.64 -40.11 0.48
N MET A 481 45.42 -40.64 -0.46
CA MET A 481 46.77 -41.13 -0.20
C MET A 481 47.76 -40.06 -0.65
N ASP A 482 48.59 -39.58 0.27
CA ASP A 482 49.74 -38.75 -0.09
C ASP A 482 50.71 -39.59 -0.93
N LEU A 483 51.09 -39.08 -2.11
CA LEU A 483 52.11 -39.72 -2.93
C LEU A 483 53.43 -39.74 -2.14
N PRO A 484 54.14 -40.88 -2.05
CA PRO A 484 55.43 -40.91 -1.38
C PRO A 484 56.39 -39.95 -2.09
N SER A 485 56.87 -38.93 -1.39
CA SER A 485 57.86 -38.01 -1.94
C SER A 485 59.20 -38.74 -2.06
N ALA A 486 59.61 -39.08 -3.27
CA ALA A 486 60.96 -39.55 -3.52
C ALA A 486 61.95 -38.37 -3.36
N PRO A 487 63.07 -38.53 -2.64
CA PRO A 487 64.07 -37.47 -2.54
C PRO A 487 64.68 -37.19 -3.92
N THR A 488 64.36 -36.03 -4.48
CA THR A 488 64.94 -35.56 -5.76
C THR A 488 66.37 -35.06 -5.52
N ARG A 489 67.35 -35.64 -6.23
CA ARG A 489 68.74 -35.13 -6.23
C ARG A 489 68.81 -33.76 -6.92
N SER A 490 69.64 -32.86 -6.38
CA SER A 490 69.89 -31.55 -6.99
C SER A 490 70.45 -31.69 -8.42
N LEU A 491 70.00 -30.82 -9.33
CA LEU A 491 70.50 -30.74 -10.70
C LEU A 491 72.01 -30.42 -10.77
N ASP A 492 72.59 -29.85 -9.70
CA ASP A 492 74.04 -29.64 -9.61
C ASP A 492 74.84 -30.96 -9.66
N ALA A 493 74.23 -32.08 -9.25
CA ALA A 493 74.84 -33.40 -9.36
C ALA A 493 75.05 -33.86 -10.83
N TYR A 494 74.49 -33.11 -11.80
CA TYR A 494 74.59 -33.38 -13.23
C TYR A 494 75.41 -32.34 -14.00
N LYS A 495 76.01 -31.35 -13.32
CA LYS A 495 76.87 -30.36 -13.99
C LYS A 495 78.16 -31.03 -14.47
N HIS A 496 78.28 -31.11 -15.79
CA HIS A 496 79.49 -31.58 -16.46
C HIS A 496 80.52 -30.45 -16.50
N THR A 497 81.69 -30.65 -15.90
CA THR A 497 82.84 -29.74 -16.04
C THR A 497 83.55 -30.08 -17.35
N PRO A 498 83.68 -29.17 -18.33
CA PRO A 498 84.41 -29.44 -19.56
C PRO A 498 85.92 -29.42 -19.31
N ALA A 499 86.63 -30.44 -19.82
CA ALA A 499 88.09 -30.48 -19.83
C ALA A 499 88.61 -29.59 -20.98
N THR A 500 89.53 -28.69 -20.66
CA THR A 500 90.28 -27.86 -21.61
C THR A 500 91.05 -28.71 -22.62
N GLU A 501 90.84 -28.40 -23.90
CA GLU A 501 91.48 -29.00 -25.07
C GLU A 501 93.01 -28.83 -25.03
N SER A 502 93.73 -29.93 -25.22
CA SER A 502 95.14 -29.90 -25.62
C SER A 502 95.22 -29.77 -27.13
N GLU A 503 95.69 -28.61 -27.61
CA GLU A 503 96.17 -28.39 -28.97
C GLU A 503 97.32 -29.36 -29.30
N ALA A 504 97.26 -29.99 -30.48
CA ALA A 504 98.45 -30.42 -31.20
C ALA A 504 98.10 -30.65 -32.69
N SER A 505 98.65 -29.83 -33.58
CA SER A 505 99.00 -30.30 -34.93
C SER A 505 100.15 -29.47 -35.52
N SER A 506 101.22 -30.20 -35.87
CA SER A 506 102.42 -29.81 -36.63
C SER A 506 103.65 -29.38 -35.81
#